data_AF-A0A951S5G9-F1
#
_entry.id   AF-A0A951S5G9-F1
#
_cell.length_a   1.000
_cell.length_b   1.000
_cell.length_c   1.000
_cell.angle_alpha   90.00
_cell.angle_beta   90.00
_cell.angle_gamma   90.00
#
_symmetry.space_group_name_H-M   'P 1'
#
loop_
_entity.id
_entity.type
_entity.pdbx_description
1 polymer ?
#
loop_
_entity_poly.entity_id
_entity_poly.type
_entity_poly.pdbx_seq_one_letter_code
_entity_poly.pdbx_strand_id
1 'polypeptide(L)' 'MFGLGGTELIVILLVVVFLFGGKKIPELMRGLGNGIREFNDAKKNVKSHIEEGMKEKDNKKAKEDLEA' A
#
# COMPACT_ATOMS: atom_id res chain seq x y z
N MET A 1 -27.95 23.54 7.80
CA MET A 1 -27.73 24.60 6.81
C MET A 1 -26.23 24.81 6.54
N PHE A 2 -25.44 23.74 6.45
CA PHE A 2 -24.02 23.71 6.06
C PHE A 2 -23.68 22.24 5.82
N GLY A 3 -24.19 21.69 4.71
CA GLY A 3 -23.65 20.44 4.19
C GLY A 3 -22.49 20.85 3.32
N LEU A 4 -21.31 20.22 3.50
CA LEU A 4 -20.14 20.43 2.64
C LEU A 4 -20.55 20.21 1.18
N GLY A 5 -20.97 21.27 0.53
CA GLY A 5 -21.43 21.23 -0.86
C GLY A 5 -20.22 21.11 -1.78
N GLY A 6 -20.43 20.67 -3.01
CA GLY A 6 -19.37 20.64 -4.02
C GLY A 6 -18.63 21.98 -4.15
N THR A 7 -19.33 23.09 -3.93
CA THR A 7 -18.76 24.44 -3.93
C THR A 7 -17.74 24.69 -2.81
N GLU A 8 -18.00 24.27 -1.58
CA GLU A 8 -17.04 24.44 -0.47
C GLU A 8 -15.78 23.60 -0.69
N LEU A 9 -15.93 22.36 -1.19
CA LEU A 9 -14.78 21.53 -1.54
C LEU A 9 -13.93 22.15 -2.65
N ILE A 10 -14.55 22.76 -3.66
CA ILE A 10 -13.83 23.47 -4.73
C ILE A 10 -13.04 24.65 -4.16
N VAL A 11 -13.63 25.45 -3.26
CA VAL A 11 -12.93 26.59 -2.64
C VAL A 11 -11.74 26.12 -1.80
N ILE A 12 -11.92 25.07 -1.00
CA ILE A 12 -10.81 24.48 -0.21
C ILE A 12 -9.70 23.97 -1.13
N LEU A 13 -10.06 23.24 -2.19
CA LEU A 13 -9.08 22.74 -3.17
C LEU A 13 -8.30 23.90 -3.82
N LEU A 14 -8.99 24.99 -4.15
CA LEU A 14 -8.39 26.20 -4.71
C LEU A 14 -7.37 26.82 -3.75
N VAL A 15 -7.71 26.96 -2.47
CA VAL A 15 -6.80 27.47 -1.43
C VAL A 15 -5.58 26.57 -1.28
N VAL A 16 -5.77 25.26 -1.23
CA VAL A 16 -4.66 24.29 -1.15
C VAL A 16 -3.75 24.40 -2.39
N VAL A 17 -4.32 24.54 -3.58
CA VAL A 17 -3.55 24.74 -4.82
C VAL A 17 -2.81 26.08 -4.81
N PHE A 18 -3.36 27.15 -4.23
CA PHE A 18 -2.66 28.43 -4.09
C PHE A 18 -1.48 28.35 -3.12
N LEU A 19 -1.64 27.65 -1.99
CA LEU A 19 -0.59 27.53 -0.98
C LEU A 19 0.55 26.60 -1.40
N PHE A 20 0.22 25.46 -2.01
CA PHE A 20 1.20 24.44 -2.38
C PHE A 20 1.62 24.52 -3.86
N GLY A 21 0.87 25.21 -4.70
CA GLY A 21 1.04 25.23 -6.15
C GLY A 21 0.46 23.97 -6.80
N GLY A 22 -0.18 24.13 -7.97
CA GLY A 22 -0.83 23.02 -8.69
C GLY A 22 0.11 21.89 -9.12
N LYS A 23 1.43 22.11 -9.10
CA LYS A 23 2.45 21.10 -9.43
C LYS A 23 2.86 20.21 -8.26
N LYS A 24 2.77 20.68 -7.00
CA LYS A 24 3.21 19.88 -5.84
C LYS A 24 2.25 18.75 -5.51
N ILE A 25 0.94 18.95 -5.64
CA ILE A 25 -0.06 17.90 -5.38
C ILE A 25 0.16 16.66 -6.26
N PRO A 26 0.27 16.75 -7.61
CA PRO A 26 0.50 15.57 -8.45
C PRO A 26 1.90 14.96 -8.24
N GLU A 27 2.90 15.76 -7.90
CA GLU A 27 4.25 15.27 -7.56
C GLU A 27 4.24 14.42 -6.28
N LEU A 28 3.58 14.91 -5.23
CA LEU A 28 3.39 14.19 -3.97
C LEU A 28 2.54 12.92 -4.15
N MET A 29 1.45 12.99 -4.94
CA MET A 29 0.62 11.82 -5.24
C MET A 29 1.41 10.73 -5.98
N ARG A 30 2.26 11.12 -6.95
CA ARG A 30 3.14 10.18 -7.65
C ARG A 30 4.17 9.56 -6.71
N GLY A 31 4.82 10.36 -5.86
CA GLY A 31 5.78 9.86 -4.86
C GLY A 31 5.14 8.89 -3.86
N LEU A 32 3.99 9.27 -3.28
CA LEU A 32 3.23 8.44 -2.35
C LEU A 32 2.74 7.14 -3.03
N GLY A 33 2.22 7.25 -4.25
CA GLY A 33 1.72 6.10 -5.01
C GLY A 33 2.81 5.07 -5.33
N ASN A 34 3.99 5.55 -5.72
CA ASN A 34 5.15 4.69 -5.95
C ASN A 34 5.62 4.04 -4.64
N GLY A 35 5.71 4.79 -3.54
CA GLY A 35 6.08 4.26 -2.23
C GLY A 35 5.11 3.20 -1.70
N ILE A 36 3.79 3.42 -1.84
CA ILE A 36 2.78 2.42 -1.47
C ILE A 36 2.90 1.16 -2.33
N ARG A 37 3.17 1.31 -3.64
CA ARG A 37 3.36 0.19 -4.54
C ARG A 37 4.57 -0.66 -4.15
N GLU A 38 5.73 -0.04 -3.97
CA GLU A 38 6.96 -0.74 -3.55
C GLU A 38 6.78 -1.42 -2.19
N PHE A 39 6.09 -0.77 -1.25
CA PHE A 39 5.78 -1.35 0.05
C PHE A 39 4.88 -2.59 -0.05
N ASN A 40 3.86 -2.55 -0.90
CA ASN A 40 2.98 -3.68 -1.15
C ASN A 40 3.72 -4.83 -1.85
N ASP A 41 4.58 -4.53 -2.82
CA ASP A 41 5.40 -5.52 -3.52
C ASP A 41 6.38 -6.21 -2.55
N ALA A 42 7.04 -5.44 -1.68
CA ALA A 42 7.91 -5.99 -0.63
C ALA A 42 7.12 -6.89 0.34
N LYS A 43 5.96 -6.44 0.81
CA LYS A 43 5.08 -7.25 1.67
C LYS A 43 4.68 -8.57 1.02
N LYS A 44 4.33 -8.55 -0.27
CA LYS A 44 3.91 -9.74 -1.01
C LYS A 44 5.05 -10.76 -1.11
N ASN A 45 6.26 -10.32 -1.45
CA ASN A 45 7.44 -11.18 -1.51
C ASN A 45 7.77 -11.79 -0.14
N VAL A 46 7.74 -10.99 0.92
CA VAL A 46 7.98 -11.50 2.28
C VAL A 46 6.93 -12.54 2.67
N LYS A 47 5.66 -12.30 2.37
CA LYS A 47 4.57 -13.24 2.65
C LYS A 47 4.75 -14.57 1.91
N SER A 48 5.11 -14.53 0.61
CA SER A 48 5.33 -15.77 -0.16
C SER A 48 6.52 -16.57 0.36
N HIS A 49 7.63 -15.92 0.72
CA HIS A 49 8.79 -16.62 1.30
C HIS A 49 8.47 -17.26 2.66
N ILE A 50 7.66 -16.62 3.49
CA ILE A 50 7.20 -17.19 4.77
C ILE A 50 6.28 -18.39 4.52
N GLU A 51 5.32 -18.28 3.60
CA GLU A 51 4.39 -19.37 3.26
C GLU A 51 5.12 -20.59 2.65
N GLU A 52 6.09 -20.35 1.76
CA GLU A 52 6.93 -21.41 1.16
C GLU A 52 7.82 -22.09 2.22
N GLY A 53 8.47 -21.31 3.09
CA GLY A 53 9.30 -21.86 4.18
C GLY A 53 8.50 -22.65 5.21
N MET A 54 7.23 -22.29 5.46
CA MET A 54 6.33 -23.07 6.32
C MET A 54 5.87 -24.35 5.64
N LYS A 55 5.49 -24.30 4.35
CA LYS A 55 5.08 -25.50 3.59
C LYS A 55 6.19 -26.53 3.46
N GLU A 56 7.45 -26.09 3.29
CA GLU A 56 8.58 -27.01 3.23
C GLU A 56 8.84 -27.72 4.56
N LYS A 57 8.72 -26.99 5.69
CA LYS A 57 8.85 -27.59 7.03
C LYS A 57 7.75 -28.62 7.31
N ASP A 58 6.52 -28.33 6.91
CA ASP A 58 5.38 -29.24 7.10
C ASP A 58 5.55 -30.53 6.28
N ASN A 59 6.04 -30.42 5.04
CA ASN A 59 6.27 -31.57 4.15
C ASN A 59 7.46 -32.43 4.63
N LYS A 60 8.54 -31.82 5.15
CA LYS A 60 9.66 -32.58 5.74
C LYS A 60 9.21 -33.36 6.98
N LYS A 61 8.44 -32.72 7.87
CA LYS A 61 7.94 -33.35 9.09
C LYS A 61 7.01 -34.53 8.80
N ALA A 62 6.07 -34.36 7.87
CA ALA A 62 5.16 -35.43 7.45
C ALA A 62 5.86 -36.63 6.80
N LYS A 63 7.07 -36.45 6.24
CA LYS A 63 7.89 -37.55 5.71
C LYS A 63 8.67 -38.27 6.81
N GLU A 64 9.25 -37.53 7.74
CA GLU A 64 9.95 -38.09 8.91
C GLU A 64 9.02 -38.96 9.79
N ASP A 65 7.76 -38.55 9.97
CA ASP A 65 6.75 -39.32 10.73
C ASP A 65 6.25 -40.59 10.01
N LEU A 66 6.48 -40.71 8.69
CA LEU A 66 6.06 -41.87 7.88
C LEU A 66 7.17 -42.93 7.74
N GLU A 67 8.42 -42.52 7.94
CA GLU A 67 9.62 -43.36 7.82
C GLU A 67 10.11 -43.94 9.17
N ALA A 68 9.48 -43.54 10.29
CA ALA A 68 9.74 -44.02 11.66
C ALA A 68 8.73 -45.10 12.10
#